data_AF-A0A2V7WA23-F1
#
_entry.id   AF-A0A2V7WA23-F1
#
_cell.length_a   1.000
_cell.length_b   1.000
_cell.length_c   1.000
_cell.angle_alpha   90.00
_cell.angle_beta   90.00
_cell.angle_gamma   90.00
#
_symmetry.space_group_name_H-M   'P 1'
#
loop_
_entity.id
_entity.type
_entity.pdbx_description
1 polymer ?
#
loop_
_entity_poly.entity_id
_entity_poly.type
_entity_poly.pdbx_seq_one_letter_code
_entity_poly.pdbx_strand_id
1 'polypeptide(L)'
;MEPSPPPPEPFPSPPRWERKRRWRIPEHPLFHLLLLALTLVTTTLFGGAVFSRGGGPLRGGRFTDGFEFSIPLLLILGVHELGHYVVCRRHGVAATLPYFLPAPIPNLIGTFGALIRIKEPIRDKRALLEIGAAGPLAGFFTALPFLLYGVTRAKPNLQPLAPGSVLFQYPILVRFAQDLT
;
A
#
# COMPACT_ATOMS: atom_id res chain seq x y z
N MET A 1 25.16 34.64 49.55
CA MET A 1 25.25 34.17 48.15
C MET A 1 25.08 32.67 48.20
N GLU A 2 23.93 32.17 47.75
CA GLU A 2 23.67 30.74 47.70
C GLU A 2 24.43 30.14 46.51
N PRO A 3 25.15 29.01 46.67
CA PRO A 3 25.87 28.39 45.57
C PRO A 3 24.89 27.91 44.48
N SER A 4 25.25 28.16 43.21
CA SER A 4 24.43 27.75 42.07
C SER A 4 24.25 26.23 42.04
N PRO A 5 23.06 25.72 41.69
CA PRO A 5 22.84 24.28 41.58
C PRO A 5 23.78 23.66 40.55
N PRO A 6 24.22 22.41 40.76
CA PRO A 6 25.07 21.71 39.80
C PRO A 6 24.33 21.55 38.47
N PRO A 7 25.05 21.58 37.33
CA PRO A 7 24.44 21.34 36.04
C PRO A 7 23.77 19.95 36.00
N PRO A 8 22.64 19.81 35.30
CA PRO A 8 21.97 18.52 35.16
C PRO A 8 22.93 17.51 34.52
N GLU A 9 22.89 16.27 34.99
CA GLU A 9 23.73 15.22 34.43
C GLU A 9 23.45 15.04 32.92
N PRO A 10 24.49 14.85 32.09
CA PRO A 10 24.30 14.58 30.68
C PRO A 10 23.46 13.32 30.49
N PHE A 11 22.56 13.32 29.51
CA PHE A 11 21.84 12.11 29.15
C PHE A 11 22.84 10.97 28.86
N PRO A 12 22.63 9.77 29.42
CA PRO A 12 23.51 8.65 29.18
C PRO A 12 23.54 8.37 27.67
N SER A 13 24.75 8.31 27.11
CA SER A 13 24.91 8.00 25.70
C SER A 13 24.34 6.60 25.41
N PRO A 14 23.61 6.41 24.30
CA PRO A 14 23.00 5.12 23.98
C PRO A 14 24.05 4.00 23.95
N PRO A 15 23.68 2.78 24.38
CA PRO A 15 24.62 1.68 24.53
C PRO A 15 25.29 1.30 23.21
N ARG A 16 26.56 0.89 23.30
CA ARG A 16 27.46 0.71 22.14
C ARG A 16 26.97 -0.33 21.12
N TRP A 17 26.10 -1.26 21.52
CA TRP A 17 25.51 -2.29 20.65
C TRP A 17 24.43 -1.73 19.70
N GLU A 18 23.79 -0.63 20.07
CA GLU A 18 22.76 0.06 19.28
C GLU A 18 23.39 0.75 18.05
N ARG A 19 24.67 1.12 18.13
CA ARG A 19 25.42 1.71 17.01
C ARG A 19 25.78 0.74 15.88
N LYS A 20 25.79 -0.58 16.11
CA LYS A 20 26.46 -1.54 15.19
C LYS A 20 25.54 -2.37 14.28
N ARG A 21 24.22 -2.34 14.44
CA ARG A 21 23.28 -3.06 13.56
C ARG A 21 22.44 -2.13 12.71
N ARG A 22 23.09 -1.20 11.99
CA ARG A 22 22.40 -0.46 10.92
C ARG A 22 22.38 -1.35 9.68
N TRP A 23 21.42 -2.27 9.60
CA TRP A 23 21.12 -2.98 8.35
C TRP A 23 20.95 -1.91 7.25
N ARG A 24 21.90 -1.86 6.32
CA ARG A 24 21.86 -0.95 5.17
C ARG A 24 21.00 -1.64 4.12
N ILE A 25 19.70 -1.38 4.19
CA ILE A 25 18.77 -1.76 3.11
C ILE A 25 19.25 -1.07 1.84
N PRO A 26 19.33 -1.75 0.68
CA PRO A 26 19.69 -1.12 -0.57
C PRO A 26 18.69 -0.01 -0.91
N GLU A 27 19.19 1.16 -1.27
CA GLU A 27 18.38 2.33 -1.64
C GLU A 27 18.60 2.71 -3.12
N HIS A 28 19.31 1.85 -3.86
CA HIS A 28 19.57 2.08 -5.28
C HIS A 28 18.24 1.98 -6.05
N PRO A 29 17.95 2.90 -6.99
CA PRO A 29 16.67 2.91 -7.72
C PRO A 29 16.34 1.57 -8.38
N LEU A 30 17.34 0.86 -8.91
CA LEU A 30 17.15 -0.47 -9.50
C LEU A 30 16.62 -1.51 -8.51
N PHE A 31 16.94 -1.40 -7.22
CA PHE A 31 16.43 -2.32 -6.22
C PHE A 31 14.93 -2.10 -5.97
N HIS A 32 14.48 -0.84 -5.93
CA HIS A 32 13.05 -0.51 -5.85
C HIS A 32 12.29 -0.98 -7.09
N LEU A 33 12.87 -0.80 -8.28
CA LEU A 33 12.29 -1.27 -9.54
C LEU A 33 12.23 -2.80 -9.60
N LEU A 34 13.28 -3.49 -9.15
CA LEU A 34 13.29 -4.95 -9.05
C LEU A 34 12.18 -5.46 -8.13
N LEU A 35 12.02 -4.83 -6.96
CA LEU A 35 10.97 -5.18 -6.01
C LEU A 35 9.57 -4.90 -6.57
N LEU A 36 9.38 -3.78 -7.26
CA LEU A 36 8.13 -3.48 -7.96
C LEU A 36 7.85 -4.54 -9.05
N ALA A 37 8.84 -4.90 -9.85
CA ALA A 37 8.70 -5.91 -10.90
C ALA A 37 8.35 -7.28 -10.30
N LEU A 38 9.01 -7.69 -9.22
CA LEU A 38 8.73 -8.95 -8.54
C LEU A 38 7.31 -8.96 -7.94
N THR A 39 6.90 -7.84 -7.34
CA THR A 39 5.56 -7.69 -6.78
C THR A 39 4.49 -7.68 -7.89
N LEU A 40 4.78 -7.08 -9.04
CA LEU A 40 3.92 -7.15 -10.23
C LEU A 40 3.75 -8.59 -10.70
N VAL A 41 4.82 -9.37 -10.75
CA VAL A 41 4.73 -10.79 -11.12
C VAL A 41 3.87 -11.56 -10.13
N THR A 42 4.11 -11.46 -8.82
CA THR A 42 3.36 -12.22 -7.81
C THR A 42 1.89 -11.83 -7.75
N THR A 43 1.58 -10.53 -7.82
CA THR A 43 0.18 -10.04 -7.86
C THR A 43 -0.53 -10.40 -9.15
N THR A 44 0.14 -10.37 -10.31
CA THR A 44 -0.46 -10.77 -11.59
C THR A 44 -0.73 -12.28 -11.63
N LEU A 45 0.19 -13.09 -11.11
CA LEU A 45 -0.01 -14.53 -10.98
C LEU A 45 -1.19 -14.86 -10.05
N PHE A 46 -1.27 -14.18 -8.90
CA PHE A 46 -2.41 -14.32 -7.98
C PHE A 46 -3.73 -13.90 -8.65
N GLY A 47 -3.74 -12.69 -9.23
CA GLY A 47 -4.93 -12.14 -9.88
C GLY A 47 -5.43 -13.01 -11.02
N GLY A 48 -4.52 -13.52 -11.86
CA GLY A 48 -4.88 -14.48 -12.89
C GLY A 48 -5.43 -15.77 -12.28
N ALA A 49 -4.76 -16.37 -11.28
CA ALA A 49 -5.20 -17.62 -10.65
C ALA A 49 -6.61 -17.54 -10.05
N VAL A 50 -6.97 -16.40 -9.47
CA VAL A 50 -8.25 -16.20 -8.78
C VAL A 50 -9.34 -15.66 -9.71
N PHE A 51 -9.00 -14.74 -10.61
CA PHE A 51 -9.98 -13.97 -11.40
C PHE A 51 -10.01 -14.31 -12.90
N SER A 52 -9.06 -15.09 -13.45
CA SER A 52 -9.16 -15.54 -14.85
C SER A 52 -10.34 -16.49 -15.05
N ARG A 53 -11.10 -16.25 -16.13
CA ARG A 53 -12.19 -17.13 -16.59
C ARG A 53 -11.74 -18.54 -17.01
N GLY A 54 -10.43 -18.78 -17.16
CA GLY A 54 -9.82 -20.06 -17.56
C GLY A 54 -9.00 -20.77 -16.48
N GLY A 55 -9.17 -20.46 -15.19
CA GLY A 55 -8.49 -21.17 -14.09
C GLY A 55 -7.04 -20.72 -13.82
N GLY A 56 -6.64 -19.57 -14.37
CA GLY A 56 -5.36 -18.91 -14.10
C GLY A 56 -4.30 -19.09 -15.19
N PRO A 57 -3.21 -18.29 -15.15
CA PRO A 57 -2.18 -18.28 -16.19
C PRO A 57 -1.51 -19.64 -16.41
N LEU A 58 -1.52 -20.50 -15.38
CA LEU A 58 -0.95 -21.84 -15.41
C LEU A 58 -1.94 -22.94 -15.86
N ARG A 59 -3.24 -22.63 -15.98
CA ARG A 59 -4.30 -23.61 -16.32
C ARG A 59 -5.14 -23.22 -17.55
N GLY A 60 -4.64 -22.29 -18.38
CA GLY A 60 -5.30 -21.86 -19.62
C GLY A 60 -5.94 -20.47 -19.59
N GLY A 61 -5.82 -19.75 -18.47
CA GLY A 61 -6.08 -18.31 -18.40
C GLY A 61 -4.98 -17.48 -19.08
N ARG A 62 -5.28 -16.23 -19.45
CA ARG A 62 -4.27 -15.34 -20.03
C ARG A 62 -3.55 -14.61 -18.91
N PHE A 63 -2.23 -14.50 -19.01
CA PHE A 63 -1.43 -13.70 -18.06
C PHE A 63 -1.93 -12.24 -17.96
N THR A 64 -2.52 -11.73 -19.04
CA THR A 64 -3.12 -10.41 -19.14
C THR A 64 -4.31 -10.21 -18.22
N ASP A 65 -5.05 -11.26 -17.87
CA ASP A 65 -6.23 -11.16 -16.99
C ASP A 65 -5.82 -10.75 -15.57
N GLY A 66 -4.61 -11.14 -15.14
CA GLY A 66 -4.07 -10.76 -13.83
C GLY A 66 -3.75 -9.27 -13.72
N PHE A 67 -3.58 -8.56 -14.84
CA PHE A 67 -3.30 -7.12 -14.84
C PHE A 67 -4.51 -6.29 -14.41
N GLU A 68 -5.74 -6.78 -14.65
CA GLU A 68 -6.95 -6.11 -14.16
C GLU A 68 -6.98 -6.05 -12.62
N PHE A 69 -6.25 -6.96 -11.95
CA PHE A 69 -6.05 -6.95 -10.50
C PHE A 69 -4.77 -6.22 -10.07
N SER A 70 -3.62 -6.57 -10.66
CA SER A 70 -2.32 -6.09 -10.17
C SER A 70 -2.07 -4.61 -10.43
N ILE A 71 -2.52 -4.06 -11.57
CA ILE A 71 -2.29 -2.65 -11.90
C ILE A 71 -3.01 -1.72 -10.92
N PRO A 72 -4.35 -1.84 -10.69
CA PRO A 72 -5.02 -1.00 -9.70
C PRO A 72 -4.42 -1.13 -8.31
N LEU A 73 -4.14 -2.36 -7.86
CA LEU A 73 -3.58 -2.63 -6.53
C LEU A 73 -2.22 -1.94 -6.34
N LEU A 74 -1.29 -2.12 -7.27
CA LEU A 74 0.05 -1.53 -7.17
C LEU A 74 0.04 -0.02 -7.35
N LEU A 75 -0.88 0.53 -8.16
CA LEU A 75 -1.01 1.97 -8.30
C LEU A 75 -1.53 2.59 -6.99
N ILE A 76 -2.54 1.99 -6.36
CA ILE A 76 -3.07 2.46 -5.07
C ILE A 76 -1.99 2.41 -3.99
N LEU A 77 -1.27 1.29 -3.85
CA LEU A 77 -0.17 1.16 -2.90
C LEU A 77 0.98 2.12 -3.19
N GLY A 78 1.36 2.25 -4.47
CA GLY A 78 2.42 3.15 -4.90
C GLY A 78 2.09 4.61 -4.59
N VAL A 79 0.89 5.06 -4.95
CA VAL A 79 0.46 6.44 -4.68
C VAL A 79 0.27 6.69 -3.19
N HIS A 80 -0.18 5.70 -2.41
CA HIS A 80 -0.23 5.78 -0.95
C HIS A 80 1.16 6.07 -0.36
N GLU A 81 2.16 5.27 -0.71
CA GLU A 81 3.52 5.45 -0.21
C GLU A 81 4.18 6.72 -0.74
N LEU A 82 3.90 7.10 -1.99
CA LEU A 82 4.36 8.37 -2.56
C LEU A 82 3.72 9.57 -1.86
N GLY A 83 2.48 9.47 -1.39
CA GLY A 83 1.82 10.49 -0.58
C GLY A 83 2.60 10.77 0.70
N HIS A 84 2.97 9.71 1.44
CA HIS A 84 3.87 9.84 2.59
C HIS A 84 5.22 10.44 2.19
N TYR A 85 5.85 9.96 1.12
CA TYR A 85 7.15 10.44 0.67
C TYR A 85 7.16 11.93 0.32
N VAL A 86 6.18 12.41 -0.43
CA VAL A 86 6.08 13.82 -0.83
C VAL A 86 5.96 14.73 0.38
N VAL A 87 5.14 14.36 1.37
CA VAL A 87 4.97 15.17 2.57
C VAL A 87 6.18 15.09 3.49
N CYS A 88 6.85 13.94 3.60
CA CYS A 88 8.17 13.84 4.23
C CYS A 88 9.17 14.84 3.62
N ARG A 89 9.26 14.89 2.29
CA ARG A 89 10.15 15.83 1.58
C ARG A 89 9.80 17.29 1.84
N ARG A 90 8.51 17.64 1.91
CA ARG A 90 8.05 19.00 2.26
C ARG A 90 8.46 19.43 3.67
N HIS A 91 8.43 18.51 4.64
CA HIS A 91 8.86 18.74 6.02
C HIS A 91 10.36 18.54 6.25
N GLY A 92 11.14 18.34 5.18
CA GLY A 92 12.59 18.11 5.29
C GLY A 92 12.97 16.77 5.94
N VAL A 93 12.03 15.82 6.03
CA VAL A 93 12.25 14.48 6.59
C VAL A 93 12.76 13.54 5.50
N ALA A 94 13.93 12.96 5.73
CA ALA A 94 14.56 11.99 4.86
C ALA A 94 13.79 10.66 4.85
N ALA A 95 13.32 10.25 3.67
CA ALA A 95 12.66 8.96 3.44
C ALA A 95 13.20 8.27 2.18
N THR A 96 12.99 6.96 2.07
CA THR A 96 13.29 6.19 0.85
C THR A 96 12.17 6.30 -0.18
N LEU A 97 12.44 5.85 -1.41
CA LEU A 97 11.37 5.49 -2.34
C LEU A 97 10.59 4.26 -1.82
N PRO A 98 9.38 3.99 -2.34
CA PRO A 98 8.57 2.84 -1.93
C PRO A 98 9.29 1.52 -2.16
N TYR A 99 9.24 0.64 -1.16
CA TYR A 99 9.61 -0.77 -1.27
C TYR A 99 8.33 -1.58 -1.43
N PHE A 100 8.12 -2.13 -2.63
CA PHE A 100 7.03 -3.08 -2.86
C PHE A 100 7.46 -4.47 -2.37
N LEU A 101 6.62 -5.11 -1.57
CA LEU A 101 6.96 -6.37 -0.94
C LEU A 101 6.18 -7.51 -1.61
N PRO A 102 6.84 -8.36 -2.42
CA PRO A 102 6.19 -9.50 -3.04
C PRO A 102 5.86 -10.55 -1.97
N ALA A 103 4.69 -11.17 -2.07
CA ALA A 103 4.33 -12.31 -1.24
C ALA A 103 4.29 -13.58 -2.10
N PRO A 104 4.94 -14.67 -1.67
CA PRO A 104 4.83 -15.96 -2.36
C PRO A 104 3.41 -16.54 -2.25
N ILE A 105 2.96 -17.16 -3.34
CA ILE A 105 1.65 -17.84 -3.50
C ILE A 105 1.64 -19.12 -2.62
N PRO A 106 0.51 -19.51 -1.95
CA PRO A 106 -0.90 -19.24 -2.30
C PRO A 106 -1.75 -18.47 -1.27
N ASN A 107 -1.20 -18.09 -0.11
CA ASN A 107 -2.04 -17.66 1.02
C ASN A 107 -2.25 -16.14 1.14
N LEU A 108 -1.58 -15.33 0.31
CA LEU A 108 -1.72 -13.87 0.27
C LEU A 108 -2.15 -13.39 -1.12
N ILE A 109 -2.67 -12.17 -1.19
CA ILE A 109 -3.10 -11.45 -2.42
C ILE A 109 -1.96 -11.13 -3.42
N GLY A 110 -0.81 -11.83 -3.32
CA GLY A 110 0.38 -11.64 -4.13
C GLY A 110 1.34 -10.55 -3.65
N THR A 111 1.03 -9.83 -2.56
CA THR A 111 1.92 -8.82 -1.96
C THR A 111 1.71 -8.68 -0.45
N PHE A 112 2.76 -8.30 0.28
CA PHE A 112 2.66 -7.83 1.67
C PHE A 112 2.34 -6.33 1.76
N GLY A 113 2.18 -5.65 0.62
CA GLY A 113 2.00 -4.20 0.52
C GLY A 113 3.25 -3.48 0.03
N ALA A 114 3.26 -2.17 0.23
CA ALA A 114 4.41 -1.33 0.00
C ALA A 114 4.69 -0.50 1.26
N LEU A 115 5.93 -0.06 1.44
CA LEU A 115 6.30 0.84 2.53
C LEU A 115 7.47 1.75 2.16
N ILE A 116 7.46 2.97 2.66
CA ILE A 116 8.65 3.82 2.74
C ILE A 116 9.38 3.63 4.06
N ARG A 117 10.70 3.87 4.05
CA ARG A 117 11.49 3.95 5.28
C ARG A 117 11.80 5.40 5.60
N ILE A 118 11.29 5.86 6.74
CA ILE A 118 11.67 7.15 7.34
C ILE A 118 13.04 6.98 8.01
N LYS A 119 14.00 7.83 7.64
CA LYS A 119 15.42 7.68 8.01
C LYS A 119 15.82 8.46 9.26
N GLU A 120 14.97 9.39 9.69
CA GLU A 120 15.22 10.26 10.83
C GLU A 120 13.94 10.50 11.65
N PRO A 121 14.05 10.83 12.95
CA PRO A 121 12.88 11.07 13.79
C PRO A 121 12.08 12.29 13.34
N ILE A 122 10.75 12.15 13.29
CA ILE A 122 9.83 13.27 13.10
C ILE A 122 9.72 14.02 14.42
N ARG A 123 10.21 15.27 14.46
CA ARG A 123 10.29 16.07 15.69
C ARG A 123 9.08 16.97 15.95
N ASP A 124 8.19 17.09 14.98
CA ASP A 124 7.01 17.95 15.05
C ASP A 124 5.70 17.15 14.94
N LYS A 125 4.72 17.47 15.77
CA LYS A 125 3.43 16.77 15.81
C LYS A 125 2.58 17.07 14.58
N ARG A 126 2.66 18.28 14.03
CA ARG A 126 1.92 18.63 12.80
C ARG A 126 2.50 17.86 11.62
N ALA A 127 3.82 17.84 11.49
CA ALA A 127 4.51 17.01 10.49
C ALA A 127 4.11 15.53 10.60
N LEU A 128 4.06 14.97 11.81
CA LEU A 128 3.62 13.59 12.01
C LEU A 128 2.19 13.34 11.52
N LEU A 129 1.26 14.25 11.85
CA LEU A 129 -0.14 14.13 11.45
C LEU A 129 -0.32 14.29 9.94
N GLU A 130 0.34 15.27 9.34
CA GLU A 130 0.29 15.52 7.90
C GLU A 130 0.92 14.38 7.11
N ILE A 131 2.10 13.89 7.51
CA ILE A 131 2.73 12.72 6.89
C ILE A 131 1.78 11.52 7.04
N GLY A 132 1.26 11.26 8.24
CA GLY A 132 0.38 10.11 8.50
C GLY A 132 -0.92 10.13 7.69
N ALA A 133 -1.52 11.30 7.46
CA ALA A 133 -2.74 11.43 6.67
C ALA A 133 -2.50 11.38 5.15
N ALA A 134 -1.33 11.82 4.69
CA ALA A 134 -1.04 11.99 3.26
C ALA A 134 -1.17 10.70 2.44
N GLY A 135 -0.61 9.59 2.94
CA GLY A 135 -0.68 8.30 2.25
C GLY A 135 -2.10 7.77 2.11
N PRO A 136 -2.86 7.62 3.22
CA PRO A 136 -4.27 7.20 3.18
C PRO A 136 -5.14 8.05 2.25
N LEU A 137 -5.01 9.38 2.29
CA LEU A 137 -5.78 10.27 1.41
C LEU A 137 -5.39 10.07 -0.06
N ALA A 138 -4.09 10.03 -0.37
CA ALA A 138 -3.61 9.81 -1.73
C ALA A 138 -4.06 8.45 -2.29
N GLY A 139 -3.96 7.38 -1.49
CA GLY A 139 -4.44 6.05 -1.84
C GLY A 139 -5.96 6.01 -2.04
N PHE A 140 -6.73 6.66 -1.15
CA PHE A 140 -8.19 6.74 -1.25
C PHE A 140 -8.63 7.39 -2.56
N PHE A 141 -8.12 8.59 -2.88
CA PHE A 141 -8.49 9.28 -4.12
C PHE A 141 -8.04 8.51 -5.37
N THR A 142 -6.91 7.80 -5.29
CA THR A 142 -6.45 6.92 -6.38
C THR A 142 -7.37 5.71 -6.56
N ALA A 143 -7.99 5.21 -5.49
CA ALA A 143 -8.91 4.08 -5.56
C ALA A 143 -10.27 4.45 -6.18
N LEU A 144 -10.72 5.70 -6.07
CA LEU A 144 -12.05 6.12 -6.55
C LEU A 144 -12.28 5.85 -8.05
N PRO A 145 -11.38 6.22 -8.99
CA PRO A 145 -11.56 5.91 -10.41
C PRO A 145 -11.68 4.41 -10.68
N PHE A 146 -10.88 3.58 -10.01
CA PHE A 146 -10.93 2.13 -10.16
C PHE A 146 -12.22 1.55 -9.59
N LEU A 147 -12.70 2.06 -8.46
CA LEU A 147 -13.97 1.68 -7.87
C LEU A 147 -15.12 1.99 -8.82
N LEU A 148 -15.19 3.23 -9.32
CA LEU A 148 -16.23 3.64 -10.26
C LEU A 148 -16.18 2.78 -11.53
N TYR A 149 -15.00 2.61 -12.13
CA TYR A 149 -14.83 1.72 -13.28
C TYR A 149 -15.27 0.28 -12.97
N GLY A 150 -14.86 -0.28 -11.83
CA GLY A 150 -15.22 -1.64 -11.43
C GLY A 150 -16.71 -1.84 -11.26
N VAL A 151 -17.41 -0.87 -10.64
CA VAL A 151 -18.86 -0.90 -10.45
C VAL A 151 -19.60 -0.93 -11.78
N THR A 152 -19.18 -0.12 -12.77
CA THR A 152 -19.80 -0.09 -14.11
C THR A 152 -19.58 -1.38 -14.92
N ARG A 153 -18.57 -2.18 -14.55
CA ARG A 153 -18.26 -3.47 -15.20
C ARG A 153 -18.80 -4.68 -14.46
N ALA A 154 -19.27 -4.49 -13.23
CA ALA A 154 -19.77 -5.57 -12.38
C ALA A 154 -21.01 -6.19 -13.02
N LYS A 155 -21.00 -7.52 -13.18
CA LYS A 155 -22.17 -8.26 -13.67
C LYS A 155 -23.00 -8.74 -12.47
N PRO A 156 -24.33 -8.55 -12.49
CA PRO A 156 -25.19 -9.08 -11.43
C PRO A 156 -25.06 -10.61 -11.38
N ASN A 157 -25.04 -11.14 -10.16
CA ASN A 157 -25.07 -12.59 -9.97
C ASN A 157 -26.49 -13.08 -10.28
N LEU A 158 -26.65 -13.85 -11.35
CA LEU A 158 -27.94 -14.36 -11.81
C LEU A 158 -28.36 -15.67 -11.12
N GLN A 159 -27.58 -16.14 -10.14
CA GLN A 159 -27.92 -17.36 -9.40
C GLN A 159 -29.21 -17.15 -8.58
N PRO A 160 -30.17 -18.10 -8.66
CA PRO A 160 -31.39 -18.03 -7.85
C PRO A 160 -31.04 -17.97 -6.37
N LEU A 161 -31.71 -17.07 -5.66
CA LEU A 161 -31.59 -16.94 -4.22
C LEU A 161 -32.02 -18.23 -3.53
N ALA A 162 -31.15 -18.79 -2.69
CA ALA A 162 -31.50 -19.94 -1.87
C ALA A 162 -32.64 -19.57 -0.90
N PRO A 163 -33.61 -20.46 -0.64
CA PRO A 163 -34.66 -20.20 0.34
C PRO A 163 -34.06 -19.78 1.69
N GLY A 164 -34.47 -18.61 2.21
CA GLY A 164 -33.95 -18.04 3.46
C GLY A 164 -32.74 -17.10 3.31
N SER A 165 -32.29 -16.79 2.09
CA SER A 165 -31.23 -15.80 1.86
C SER A 165 -31.68 -14.38 2.20
N VAL A 166 -30.87 -13.63 2.96
CA VAL A 166 -31.03 -12.19 3.18
C VAL A 166 -30.26 -11.44 2.11
N LEU A 167 -30.94 -10.58 1.36
CA LEU A 167 -30.33 -9.79 0.29
C LEU A 167 -29.91 -8.42 0.84
N PHE A 168 -28.60 -8.25 1.03
CA PHE A 168 -28.04 -6.94 1.37
C PHE A 168 -28.10 -6.03 0.13
N GLN A 169 -28.82 -4.93 0.26
CA GLN A 169 -28.90 -3.91 -0.78
C GLN A 169 -27.56 -3.18 -0.94
N TYR A 170 -27.33 -2.60 -2.12
CA TYR A 170 -26.15 -1.78 -2.36
C TYR A 170 -26.21 -0.48 -1.55
N PRO A 171 -25.06 0.00 -1.02
CA PRO A 171 -24.96 1.35 -0.48
C PRO A 171 -25.41 2.37 -1.53
N ILE A 172 -26.03 3.48 -1.07
CA ILE A 172 -26.60 4.52 -1.95
C ILE A 172 -25.59 5.01 -3.00
N LEU A 173 -24.33 5.19 -2.59
CA LEU A 173 -23.26 5.63 -3.49
C LEU A 173 -22.99 4.64 -4.63
N VAL A 174 -23.03 3.34 -4.36
CA VAL A 174 -22.81 2.29 -5.36
C VAL A 174 -24.00 2.26 -6.32
N ARG A 175 -25.22 2.34 -5.79
CA ARG A 175 -26.44 2.38 -6.60
C ARG A 175 -26.45 3.59 -7.55
N PHE A 176 -26.13 4.78 -7.03
CA PHE A 176 -26.03 5.98 -7.86
C PHE A 176 -24.97 5.85 -8.95
N ALA A 177 -23.82 5.24 -8.65
CA ALA A 177 -22.79 5.00 -9.66
C ALA A 177 -23.22 4.00 -10.73
N GLN A 178 -24.06 3.01 -10.39
CA GLN A 178 -24.65 2.08 -11.37
C GLN A 178 -25.68 2.77 -12.27
N ASP A 179 -26.47 3.70 -11.73
CA ASP A 179 -27.52 4.41 -12.49
C ASP A 179 -26.94 5.40 -13.53
N LEU A 180 -25.65 5.76 -13.43
CA LEU A 180 -24.96 6.68 -14.36
C LEU A 180 -24.42 6.00 -15.64
N THR A 181 -24.54 4.67 -15.76
CA THR A 181 -24.04 3.87 -16.89
C THR A 181 -25.09 2.94 -17.45
#